data_AF-A0A1M7L7V7-F1
#
_entry.id   AF-A0A1M7L7V7-F1
#
_cell.length_a   1.000
_cell.length_b   1.000
_cell.length_c   1.000
_cell.angle_alpha   90.00
_cell.angle_beta   90.00
_cell.angle_gamma   90.00
#
_symmetry.space_group_name_H-M   'P 1'
#
loop_
_entity.id
_entity.type
_entity.pdbx_description
1 polymer ?
#
loop_
_entity_poly.entity_id
_entity_poly.type
_entity_poly.pdbx_seq_one_letter_code
_entity_poly.pdbx_strand_id
1 'polypeptide(L)' 'MTHHEEEKSYDYIYYLVGLLSGLFTGIVIDTSFILIPILGIVGLLFAGFFLNVFVRGRGKA' A
#
# COMPACT_ATOMS: atom_id res chain seq x y z
N MET A 1 -5.34 11.27 39.88
CA MET A 1 -6.13 10.54 38.87
C MET A 1 -5.22 10.34 37.68
N THR A 2 -4.86 9.10 37.41
CA THR A 2 -3.82 8.65 36.49
C THR A 2 -4.29 8.79 35.04
N HIS A 3 -3.70 9.72 34.30
CA HIS A 3 -3.77 9.75 32.84
C HIS A 3 -2.96 8.57 32.29
N HIS A 4 -3.60 7.42 32.13
CA HIS A 4 -3.11 6.41 31.19
C HIS A 4 -3.54 6.87 29.80
N GLU A 5 -2.68 7.62 29.13
CA GLU A 5 -2.73 7.70 27.67
C GLU A 5 -2.51 6.26 27.18
N GLU A 6 -3.57 5.64 26.68
CA GLU A 6 -3.46 4.44 25.87
C GLU A 6 -2.53 4.80 24.70
N GLU A 7 -1.26 4.42 24.83
CA GLU A 7 -0.30 4.41 23.73
C GLU A 7 -0.90 3.46 22.69
N LYS A 8 -1.67 4.04 21.76
CA LYS A 8 -2.39 3.34 20.71
C LYS A 8 -1.34 2.66 19.85
N SER A 9 -0.95 1.44 20.24
CA SER A 9 0.10 0.68 19.57
C SER A 9 -0.35 0.45 18.13
N TYR A 10 0.31 1.17 17.23
CA TYR A 10 0.10 1.05 15.79
C TYR A 10 0.82 -0.18 15.22
N ASP A 11 1.44 -1.02 16.07
CA ASP A 11 2.10 -2.27 15.67
C ASP A 11 1.15 -3.18 14.91
N TYR A 12 -0.12 -3.22 15.31
CA TYR A 12 -1.16 -3.96 14.60
C TYR A 12 -1.33 -3.49 13.14
N ILE A 13 -1.18 -2.18 12.87
CA ILE A 13 -1.23 -1.65 11.50
C ILE A 13 -0.03 -2.14 10.69
N TYR A 14 1.16 -2.17 11.29
CA TYR A 14 2.34 -2.69 10.60
C TYR A 14 2.23 -4.19 10.30
N TYR A 15 1.68 -4.98 11.22
CA TYR A 15 1.38 -6.40 10.96
C TYR A 15 0.32 -6.56 9.87
N LEU A 16 -0.74 -5.75 9.86
CA LEU A 16 -1.80 -5.82 8.85
C LEU A 16 -1.29 -5.42 7.46
N VAL A 17 -0.47 -4.37 7.38
CA VAL A 17 0.17 -3.96 6.12
C VAL A 17 1.13 -5.04 5.63
N GLY A 18 1.91 -5.65 6.53
CA GLY A 18 2.78 -6.78 6.21
C GLY A 18 2.01 -7.98 5.66
N LEU A 19 0.89 -8.35 6.29
CA LEU A 19 0.03 -9.44 5.86
C LEU A 19 -0.59 -9.15 4.48
N LEU A 20 -1.12 -7.95 4.27
CA LEU A 20 -1.71 -7.54 2.99
C LEU A 20 -0.67 -7.51 1.86
N SER A 21 0.53 -7.00 2.13
CA SER A 21 1.64 -6.97 1.18
C SER A 21 2.12 -8.38 0.82
N GLY A 22 2.21 -9.27 1.82
CA GLY A 22 2.58 -10.68 1.62
C GLY A 22 1.55 -11.45 0.80
N LEU A 23 0.25 -11.29 1.09
CA LEU A 23 -0.84 -11.88 0.31
C LEU A 23 -0.84 -11.39 -1.14
N PHE A 24 -0.69 -10.08 -1.34
CA PHE A 24 -0.62 -9.49 -2.68
C PHE A 24 0.56 -10.06 -3.47
N THR A 25 1.73 -10.15 -2.84
CA THR A 25 2.94 -10.72 -3.47
C THR A 25 2.76 -12.21 -3.79
N GLY A 26 2.16 -12.99 -2.89
CA GLY A 26 1.89 -14.41 -3.12
C GLY A 26 0.97 -14.68 -4.31
N ILE A 27 -0.09 -13.88 -4.44
CA ILE A 27 -1.01 -13.96 -5.60
C ILE A 27 -0.28 -13.61 -6.90
N VAL A 28 0.59 -12.60 -6.87
CA VAL A 28 1.38 -12.19 -8.05
C VAL A 28 2.33 -13.31 -8.50
N ILE A 29 2.93 -14.05 -7.57
CA ILE A 29 3.87 -15.15 -7.89
C ILE A 29 3.14 -16.37 -8.48
N ASP A 30 1.94 -16.67 -8.00
CA ASP A 30 1.14 -17.82 -8.49
C ASP A 30 0.52 -17.54 -9.88
N THR A 31 0.50 -16.28 -10.29
CA THR A 31 -0.04 -15.83 -11.57
C THR A 31 0.96 -16.09 -12.71
N SER A 32 0.49 -16.62 -13.85
CA SER A 32 1.33 -17.01 -15.00
C SER A 32 2.27 -15.90 -15.48
N PHE A 33 3.48 -16.26 -15.93
CA PHE A 33 4.55 -15.34 -16.40
C PHE A 33 4.12 -14.25 -17.40
N ILE A 34 3.07 -14.50 -18.19
CA ILE A 34 2.50 -13.54 -19.15
C ILE A 34 1.83 -12.33 -18.47
N LEU A 35 1.33 -12.50 -17.25
CA LEU A 35 0.62 -11.45 -16.51
C LEU A 35 1.57 -10.54 -15.71
N ILE A 36 2.80 -10.97 -15.44
CA ILE A 36 3.83 -10.16 -14.76
C ILE A 36 4.06 -8.79 -15.42
N PRO A 37 4.32 -8.70 -16.74
CA PRO A 37 4.51 -7.40 -17.39
C PRO A 37 3.24 -6.55 -17.39
N ILE A 38 2.06 -7.18 -17.48
CA ILE A 38 0.77 -6.48 -17.46
C ILE A 38 0.50 -5.89 -16.07
N LEU A 39 0.68 -6.68 -15.02
CA LEU A 39 0.60 -6.23 -13.62
C LEU A 39 1.62 -5.14 -13.32
N GLY A 40 2.84 -5.25 -13.85
CA GLY A 40 3.86 -4.21 -13.75
C GLY A 40 3.41 -2.89 -14.36
N ILE A 41 2.88 -2.91 -15.58
CA ILE A 41 2.37 -1.70 -16.25
C ILE A 41 1.17 -1.13 -15.49
N VAL A 42 0.22 -1.97 -15.09
CA VAL A 42 -0.95 -1.54 -14.31
C VAL A 42 -0.52 -0.94 -12.97
N GLY A 43 0.46 -1.53 -12.28
CA GLY A 43 1.04 -0.99 -11.05
C GLY A 43 1.73 0.36 -11.25
N LEU A 44 2.49 0.52 -12.34
CA LEU A 44 3.11 1.81 -12.69
C LEU A 44 2.06 2.88 -13.04
N LEU A 45 1.01 2.52 -13.76
CA LEU A 45 -0.12 3.41 -14.04
C LEU A 45 -0.85 3.80 -12.75
N PHE A 46 -1.06 2.85 -11.84
CA PHE A 46 -1.67 3.09 -10.54
C PHE A 46 -0.79 4.01 -9.67
N ALA A 47 0.53 3.83 -9.67
CA ALA A 47 1.46 4.72 -8.99
C ALA A 47 1.43 6.14 -9.57
N GLY A 48 1.44 6.27 -10.90
CA GLY A 48 1.28 7.56 -11.57
C GLY A 48 -0.06 8.22 -11.24
N PHE A 49 -1.15 7.44 -11.22
CA PHE A 49 -2.47 7.90 -10.83
C PHE A 49 -2.53 8.33 -9.36
N PHE A 50 -1.90 7.57 -8.46
CA PHE A 50 -1.81 7.90 -7.05
C PHE A 50 -1.07 9.21 -6.84
N LEU A 51 0.07 9.43 -7.50
CA LEU A 51 0.75 10.72 -7.48
C LEU A 51 -0.14 11.83 -8.06
N ASN A 52 -0.90 11.54 -9.12
CA ASN A 52 -1.79 12.52 -9.73
C ASN A 52 -2.97 12.92 -8.82
N VAL A 53 -3.54 11.99 -8.05
CA VAL A 53 -4.69 12.24 -7.17
C VAL A 53 -4.25 12.75 -5.79
N PHE A 54 -3.23 12.14 -5.20
CA PHE A 54 -2.80 12.41 -3.82
C PHE A 54 -1.75 13.53 -3.74
N VAL A 55 -0.83 13.63 -4.72
CA VAL A 55 0.24 14.65 -4.69
C VAL A 55 -0.17 15.97 -5.36
N ARG A 56 -1.05 15.99 -6.38
CA ARG A 56 -1.53 17.26 -6.96
C ARG A 56 -2.40 18.09 -6.01
N GLY A 57 -2.86 17.53 -4.89
CA GLY A 57 -3.49 18.29 -3.81
C GLY A 57 -2.53 19.18 -3.02
N ARG A 58 -1.20 18.96 -3.09
CA ARG A 58 -0.19 19.72 -2.32
C ARG A 58 0.51 20.83 -3.11
N GLY A 59 0.05 21.12 -4.34
CA GLY A 59 0.65 22.10 -5.25
C GLY A 59 -0.10 23.43 -5.36
N LYS A 60 -1.07 23.70 -4.49
CA LYS A 60 -1.66 25.04 -4.31
C LYS A 60 -1.46 25.44 -2.86
N ALA A 61 -0.89 26.63 -2.70
CA ALA A 61 -0.62 27.34 -1.46
C ALA A 61 -1.80 27.34 -0.48
#